data_AF-A0A2E9Y9V5-F1
#
_entry.id   AF-A0A2E9Y9V5-F1
#
_cell.length_a   1.000
_cell.length_b   1.000
_cell.length_c   1.000
_cell.angle_alpha   90.00
_cell.angle_beta   90.00
_cell.angle_gamma   90.00
#
_symmetry.space_group_name_H-M   'P 1'
#
loop_
_entity.id
_entity.type
_entity.pdbx_description
1 polymer ?
#
loop_
_entity_poly.entity_id
_entity_poly.type
_entity_poly.pdbx_seq_one_letter_code
_entity_poly.pdbx_strand_id
1 'polypeptide(L)' 'MRKNPAWSEVRIIMLTAKGREADRERGLDLGADDFVTKPFSTRNLVARVKQAVGMDG' A
#
# COMPACT_ATOMS: atom_id res chain seq x y z
N MET A 1 -4.85 4.55 11.12
CA MET A 1 -4.64 5.83 10.40
C MET A 1 -5.92 6.36 9.72
N ARG A 2 -6.92 5.52 9.42
CA ARG A 2 -8.23 5.93 8.86
C ARG A 2 -9.19 6.67 9.82
N LYS A 3 -8.74 7.15 10.98
CA LYS A 3 -9.62 7.82 11.96
C LYS A 3 -9.92 9.29 11.60
N ASN A 4 -9.20 9.87 10.63
CA ASN A 4 -9.49 11.20 10.11
C ASN A 4 -10.44 11.08 8.90
N PRO A 5 -11.70 11.55 8.99
CA PRO A 5 -12.67 11.49 7.89
C PRO A 5 -12.18 12.17 6.61
N ALA A 6 -11.31 13.18 6.73
CA ALA A 6 -10.74 13.90 5.60
C ALA A 6 -9.80 13.04 4.73
N TRP A 7 -9.36 11.87 5.22
CA TRP A 7 -8.45 10.98 4.51
C TRP A 7 -9.13 9.70 4.02
N SER A 8 -10.46 9.65 4.05
CA SER A 8 -11.25 8.50 3.60
C SER A 8 -10.97 8.10 2.15
N GLU A 9 -10.71 9.08 1.28
CA GLU A 9 -10.38 8.88 -0.15
C GLU A 9 -8.88 8.68 -0.42
N VAL A 10 -8.02 8.85 0.60
CA VAL A 10 -6.56 8.74 0.44
C VAL A 10 -6.16 7.27 0.46
N ARG A 11 -5.52 6.81 -0.62
CA ARG A 11 -4.97 5.44 -0.72
C ARG A 11 -3.60 5.36 -0.04
N ILE A 12 -3.42 4.33 0.79
CA ILE A 12 -2.19 4.10 1.56
C ILE A 12 -1.52 2.82 1.05
N ILE A 13 -0.33 2.96 0.47
CA ILE A 13 0.54 1.84 0.09
C ILE A 13 1.73 1.81 1.05
N MET A 14 1.90 0.72 1.79
CA MET A 14 3.00 0.58 2.74
C MET A 14 4.24 -0.03 2.08
N LEU A 15 5.41 0.59 2.27
CA LEU A 15 6.70 0.08 1.77
C LEU A 15 7.53 -0.45 2.94
N THR A 16 7.70 -1.77 3.05
CA THR A 16 8.47 -2.37 4.15
C THR A 16 9.83 -2.90 3.70
N ALA A 17 10.84 -2.90 4.57
CA ALA A 17 12.02 -3.74 4.38
C ALA A 17 11.64 -5.19 4.73
N LYS A 18 12.22 -6.17 4.02
CA LYS A 18 11.92 -7.61 4.18
C LYS A 18 11.75 -7.99 5.66
N GLY A 19 10.53 -8.36 6.03
CA GLY A 19 10.04 -8.68 7.37
C GLY A 19 8.75 -9.48 7.20
N ARG A 20 8.46 -10.40 8.11
CA ARG A 20 7.67 -11.63 7.91
C ARG A 20 6.27 -11.37 7.35
N GLU A 21 5.62 -12.39 6.78
CA GLU A 21 4.23 -12.37 6.30
C GLU A 21 3.25 -11.72 7.31
N ALA A 22 3.53 -11.87 8.61
CA ALA A 22 2.85 -11.21 9.72
C ALA A 22 2.85 -9.66 9.65
N ASP A 23 3.89 -9.01 9.11
CA ASP A 23 3.97 -7.56 8.96
C ASP A 23 3.04 -7.06 7.84
N ARG A 24 2.83 -7.90 6.82
CA ARG A 24 1.89 -7.62 5.73
C ARG A 24 0.45 -7.69 6.22
N GLU A 25 0.09 -8.78 6.91
CA GLU A 25 -1.25 -8.96 7.49
C GLU A 25 -1.58 -7.80 8.43
N ARG A 26 -0.65 -7.46 9.32
CA ARG A 26 -0.84 -6.33 10.26
C ARG A 26 -0.99 -4.98 9.55
N GLY A 27 -0.26 -4.76 8.46
CA GLY A 27 -0.38 -3.54 7.65
C GLY A 27 -1.74 -3.39 6.98
N LEU A 28 -2.27 -4.50 6.46
CA LEU A 28 -3.61 -4.55 5.85
C LEU A 28 -4.70 -4.34 6.91
N ASP A 29 -4.59 -4.97 8.08
CA ASP A 29 -5.52 -4.81 9.21
C ASP A 29 -5.56 -3.36 9.74
N LEU A 30 -4.46 -2.62 9.63
CA LEU A 30 -4.38 -1.21 10.01
C LEU A 30 -5.04 -0.27 8.99
N GLY A 31 -5.51 -0.82 7.86
CA GLY A 31 -6.24 -0.13 6.80
C GLY A 31 -5.37 0.35 5.65
N ALA A 32 -4.22 -0.28 5.38
CA ALA A 32 -3.48 -0.07 4.16
C ALA A 32 -4.20 -0.71 2.96
N ASP A 33 -4.15 -0.07 1.80
CA ASP A 33 -4.76 -0.56 0.56
C ASP A 33 -3.82 -1.51 -0.21
N ASP A 34 -2.50 -1.36 -0.05
CA ASP A 34 -1.51 -2.30 -0.57
C ASP A 34 -0.23 -2.31 0.28
N PHE A 35 0.57 -3.36 0.09
CA PHE A 35 1.80 -3.60 0.82
C PHE A 35 2.91 -4.09 -0.12
N VAL A 36 4.04 -3.40 -0.16
CA VAL A 36 5.16 -3.69 -1.05
C VAL A 36 6.44 -3.89 -0.24
N THR A 37 7.06 -5.06 -0.40
CA THR A 37 8.35 -5.38 0.22
C THR A 37 9.53 -4.86 -0.61
N LYS A 38 10.53 -4.27 0.04
CA LYS A 38 11.82 -3.90 -0.55
C LYS A 38 12.73 -5.15 -0.70
N PRO A 39 13.59 -5.19 -1.74
CA PRO A 39 13.69 -4.20 -2.80
C PRO A 39 12.56 -4.33 -3.84
N PHE A 40 12.10 -3.20 -4.37
CA PHE A 40 11.14 -3.15 -5.48
C PHE A 40 11.74 -2.35 -6.63
N SER A 41 11.28 -2.61 -7.86
CA SER A 41 11.61 -1.76 -9.00
C SER A 41 10.63 -0.59 -9.09
N THR A 42 11.10 0.55 -9.61
CA THR A 42 10.25 1.72 -9.87
C THR A 42 9.07 1.37 -10.77
N ARG A 43 9.29 0.50 -11.77
CA ARG A 43 8.24 0.02 -12.68
C ARG A 43 7.13 -0.72 -11.93
N ASN A 44 7.48 -1.60 -10.99
CA ASN A 44 6.49 -2.33 -10.20
C ASN A 44 5.71 -1.39 -9.27
N LEU A 45 6.40 -0.45 -8.62
CA LEU A 45 5.76 0.53 -7.75
C LEU A 45 4.77 1.41 -8.53
N VAL A 46 5.16 1.91 -9.71
CA VAL A 46 4.28 2.75 -10.54
C VAL A 46 3.02 1.99 -10.98
N ALA A 47 3.14 0.72 -11.37
CA ALA A 47 1.99 -0.10 -11.73
C ALA A 47 1.00 -0.25 -10.56
N ARG A 48 1.51 -0.53 -9.34
CA ARG A 48 0.66 -0.63 -8.14
C ARG A 48 -0.02 0.68 -7.78
N VAL A 49 0.68 1.80 -7.92
CA VAL A 49 0.08 3.14 -7.70
C VAL A 49 -1.06 3.36 -8.68
N LYS A 50 -0.86 3.10 -9.98
CA LYS A 50 -1.92 3.25 -10.99
C LYS A 50 -3.13 2.37 -10.68
N GLN A 51 -2.91 1.13 -10.25
CA GLN A 51 -3.96 0.23 -9.80
C GLN A 51 -4.72 0.80 -8.61
N ALA A 52 -4.00 1.31 -7.61
CA ALA A 52 -4.58 1.86 -6.39
C ALA A 52 -5.45 3.11 -6.66
N VAL A 53 -5.13 3.91 -7.68
CA VAL A 53 -5.91 5.11 -8.04
C VAL A 53 -6.87 4.88 -9.22
N GLY A 54 -7.01 3.65 -9.72
CA GLY A 54 -7.93 3.32 -10.81
C GLY A 54 -7.52 3.86 -12.19
N MET A 55 -6.23 4.09 -12.41
CA MET A 55 -5.66 4.54 -13.70
C MET A 55 -5.25 3.36 -14.61
N ASP A 56 -5.51 2.13 -14.17
CA ASP A 56 -5.34 0.93 -14.98
C ASP A 56 -6.67 0.62 -15.70
N GLY A 57 -6.96 1.39 -16.75
CA GLY A 57 -8.13 1.27 -17.63
C GLY A 57 -7.83 1.84 -19.00
#